data_AF-A0A537F102-F1
#
_entry.id   AF-A0A537F102-F1
#
_cell.length_a   1.000
_cell.length_b   1.000
_cell.length_c   1.000
_cell.angle_alpha   90.00
_cell.angle_beta   90.00
_cell.angle_gamma   90.00
#
_symmetry.space_group_name_H-M   'P 1'
#
loop_
_entity.id
_entity.type
_entity.pdbx_description
1 polymer ?
#
loop_
_entity_poly.entity_id
_entity_poly.type
_entity_poly.pdbx_seq_one_letter_code
_entity_poly.pdbx_strand_id
1 'polypeptide(L)'
;MTSHDAKSDLSVRQAKITIESLLFFGRGSASRADRNAEDSERLLVGKESRNWVVRNVSWLKSFIRIFLGIVWLIDGYLKFSPGLVDSFPDLVSRAGDGQPTWLQPWFNFWSSVTASNAALFVYTTGVLEVALGVALVLGFMRKIAYLGGIIFSLFIWAIPEGFGGPYGPGSTDIGTGIIYSFVFLSLVIINTISGPSKYSLDFLIERKYRFWKRFAEFG
;
A
#
# COMPACT_ATOMS: atom_id res chain seq x y z
N MET A 1 -38.01 -42.33 -35.81
CA MET A 1 -37.62 -42.28 -34.37
C MET A 1 -37.67 -40.83 -33.93
N THR A 2 -38.87 -40.25 -33.83
CA THR A 2 -39.05 -38.77 -33.83
C THR A 2 -40.24 -38.29 -32.99
N SER A 3 -40.80 -39.15 -32.13
CA SER A 3 -41.94 -38.79 -31.26
C SER A 3 -41.58 -38.72 -29.77
N HIS A 4 -40.48 -39.37 -29.34
CA HIS A 4 -40.12 -39.44 -27.92
C HIS A 4 -39.34 -38.20 -27.43
N ASP A 5 -38.52 -37.59 -28.29
CA ASP A 5 -37.71 -36.40 -27.96
C ASP A 5 -38.51 -35.09 -27.91
N ALA A 6 -39.60 -34.98 -28.68
CA ALA A 6 -40.43 -33.78 -28.65
C ALA A 6 -41.17 -33.62 -27.31
N LYS A 7 -41.56 -34.74 -26.67
CA LYS A 7 -42.25 -34.73 -25.37
C LYS A 7 -41.32 -34.37 -24.20
N SER A 8 -40.05 -34.79 -24.24
CA SER A 8 -39.07 -34.45 -23.20
C SER A 8 -38.74 -32.95 -23.26
N ASP A 9 -38.55 -32.39 -24.46
CA ASP A 9 -38.22 -30.97 -24.63
C ASP A 9 -39.39 -30.05 -24.20
N LEU A 10 -40.64 -30.47 -24.44
CA LEU A 10 -41.83 -29.80 -23.93
C LEU A 10 -41.93 -29.83 -22.40
N SER A 11 -41.61 -30.97 -21.77
CA SER A 11 -41.64 -31.10 -20.31
C SER A 11 -40.57 -30.23 -19.64
N VAL A 12 -39.37 -30.15 -20.22
CA VAL A 12 -38.27 -29.31 -19.72
C VAL A 12 -38.61 -27.83 -19.87
N ARG A 13 -39.20 -27.43 -21.00
CA ARG A 13 -39.66 -26.05 -21.22
C ARG A 13 -40.77 -25.65 -20.24
N GLN A 14 -41.73 -26.53 -19.97
CA GLN A 14 -42.76 -26.25 -18.97
C GLN A 14 -42.20 -26.16 -17.55
N ALA A 15 -41.31 -27.08 -17.15
CA ALA A 15 -40.66 -27.00 -15.85
C ALA A 15 -39.85 -25.71 -15.67
N LYS A 16 -39.16 -25.25 -16.73
CA LYS A 16 -38.42 -23.99 -16.70
C LYS A 16 -39.35 -22.77 -16.57
N ILE A 17 -40.48 -22.76 -17.27
CA ILE A 17 -41.50 -21.70 -17.15
C ILE A 17 -42.09 -21.69 -15.73
N THR A 18 -42.35 -22.85 -15.13
CA THR A 18 -42.88 -22.94 -13.76
C THR A 18 -41.86 -22.42 -12.73
N ILE A 19 -40.58 -22.77 -12.87
CA ILE A 19 -39.52 -22.28 -11.96
C ILE A 19 -39.30 -20.78 -12.12
N GLU A 20 -39.25 -20.26 -13.35
CA GLU A 20 -39.14 -18.81 -13.58
C GLU A 20 -40.39 -18.07 -13.08
N SER A 21 -41.58 -18.66 -13.22
CA SER A 21 -42.80 -18.09 -12.66
C SER A 21 -42.80 -18.08 -11.12
N LEU A 22 -42.26 -19.12 -10.46
CA LEU A 22 -42.11 -19.17 -9.00
C LEU A 22 -41.04 -18.19 -8.50
N LEU A 23 -39.93 -18.02 -9.23
CA LEU A 23 -38.90 -17.03 -8.93
C LEU A 23 -39.39 -15.60 -9.18
N PHE A 24 -40.21 -15.36 -10.20
CA PHE A 24 -40.84 -14.05 -10.44
C PHE A 24 -41.97 -13.75 -9.45
N PHE A 25 -42.76 -14.76 -9.07
CA PHE A 25 -43.85 -14.63 -8.09
C PHE A 25 -43.31 -14.43 -6.67
N GLY A 26 -42.14 -14.99 -6.35
CA GLY A 26 -41.41 -14.71 -5.11
C GLY A 26 -40.70 -13.34 -5.07
N ARG A 27 -40.64 -12.62 -6.20
CA ARG A 27 -39.95 -11.32 -6.33
C ARG A 27 -40.92 -10.13 -6.29
N GLY A 28 -42.23 -10.38 -6.26
CA GLY A 28 -43.27 -9.36 -6.12
C GLY A 28 -43.72 -9.21 -4.67
N SER A 29 -43.55 -8.00 -4.11
CA SER A 29 -44.06 -7.54 -2.81
C SER A 29 -43.24 -7.88 -1.56
N ALA A 30 -41.98 -7.40 -1.49
CA ALA A 30 -41.52 -6.90 -0.19
C ALA A 30 -42.47 -5.77 0.23
N SER A 31 -43.07 -5.84 1.42
CA SER A 31 -43.93 -4.76 1.91
C SER A 31 -43.13 -3.46 2.00
N ARG A 32 -43.79 -2.30 1.92
CA ARG A 32 -43.11 -1.01 2.16
C ARG A 32 -42.45 -0.99 3.55
N ALA A 33 -43.02 -1.73 4.51
CA ALA A 33 -42.43 -1.93 5.84
C ALA A 33 -41.12 -2.73 5.79
N ASP A 34 -41.07 -3.80 5.00
CA ASP A 34 -39.88 -4.66 4.89
C ASP A 34 -38.71 -3.88 4.26
N ARG A 35 -38.99 -3.10 3.20
CA ARG A 35 -37.99 -2.21 2.59
C ARG A 35 -37.46 -1.16 3.58
N ASN A 36 -38.35 -0.53 4.34
CA ASN A 36 -37.95 0.46 5.35
C ASN A 36 -37.14 -0.17 6.49
N ALA A 37 -37.43 -1.41 6.87
CA ALA A 37 -36.68 -2.14 7.89
C ALA A 37 -35.27 -2.47 7.39
N GLU A 38 -35.15 -2.96 6.16
CA GLU A 38 -33.86 -3.27 5.53
C GLU A 38 -33.01 -1.98 5.35
N ASP A 39 -33.63 -0.88 4.94
CA ASP A 39 -32.97 0.43 4.85
C ASP A 39 -32.52 0.94 6.22
N SER A 40 -33.36 0.78 7.25
CA SER A 40 -33.01 1.17 8.63
C SER A 40 -31.84 0.36 9.16
N GLU A 41 -31.83 -0.95 8.94
CA GLU A 41 -30.74 -1.82 9.35
C GLU A 41 -29.43 -1.45 8.64
N ARG A 42 -29.46 -1.19 7.33
CA ARG A 42 -28.31 -0.72 6.56
C ARG A 42 -27.78 0.62 7.08
N LEU A 43 -28.66 1.55 7.42
CA LEU A 43 -28.27 2.85 8.00
C LEU A 43 -27.64 2.68 9.39
N LEU A 44 -28.17 1.77 10.21
CA LEU A 44 -27.62 1.47 11.53
C LEU A 44 -26.26 0.80 11.43
N VAL A 45 -26.11 -0.23 10.59
CA VAL A 45 -24.82 -0.89 10.32
C VAL A 45 -23.80 0.12 9.79
N GLY A 46 -24.19 1.00 8.87
CA GLY A 46 -23.32 2.06 8.35
C GLY A 46 -22.94 3.11 9.40
N LYS A 47 -23.83 3.42 10.34
CA LYS A 47 -23.55 4.33 11.47
C LYS A 47 -22.58 3.69 12.47
N GLU A 48 -22.83 2.44 12.86
CA GLU A 48 -21.97 1.69 13.77
C GLU A 48 -20.57 1.47 13.20
N SER A 49 -20.46 1.08 11.91
CA SER A 49 -19.18 0.94 11.22
C SER A 49 -18.39 2.26 11.22
N ARG A 50 -19.04 3.37 10.88
CA ARG A 50 -18.41 4.70 10.88
C ARG A 50 -17.97 5.14 12.28
N ASN A 51 -18.78 4.87 13.30
CA ASN A 51 -18.45 5.12 14.70
C ASN A 51 -17.23 4.29 15.14
N TRP A 52 -17.15 3.03 14.72
CA TRP A 52 -16.02 2.16 15.00
C TRP A 52 -14.73 2.69 14.36
N VAL A 53 -14.75 3.09 13.09
CA VAL A 53 -13.56 3.61 12.40
C VAL A 53 -13.04 4.87 13.08
N VAL A 54 -13.92 5.83 13.36
CA VAL A 54 -13.53 7.11 14.01
C VAL A 54 -12.93 6.87 15.39
N ARG A 55 -13.49 5.94 16.17
CA ARG A 55 -12.97 5.59 17.49
C ARG A 55 -11.58 4.93 17.43
N ASN A 56 -11.33 4.12 16.40
CA ASN A 56 -10.10 3.31 16.30
C ASN A 56 -8.99 3.93 15.43
N VAL A 57 -9.28 4.98 14.65
CA VAL A 57 -8.34 5.57 13.68
C VAL A 57 -7.00 5.96 14.29
N SER A 58 -6.99 6.45 15.53
CA SER A 58 -5.77 6.90 16.22
C SER A 58 -4.81 5.75 16.54
N TRP A 59 -5.33 4.62 17.00
CA TRP A 59 -4.53 3.43 17.28
C TRP A 59 -4.10 2.76 15.98
N LEU A 60 -5.01 2.62 15.01
CA LEU A 60 -4.71 1.99 13.72
C LEU A 60 -3.60 2.73 12.96
N LYS A 61 -3.65 4.07 12.94
CA LYS A 61 -2.58 4.91 12.40
C LYS A 61 -1.22 4.62 13.07
N SER A 62 -1.22 4.53 14.40
CA SER A 62 0.02 4.28 15.16
C SER A 62 0.55 2.87 14.89
N PHE A 63 -0.35 1.88 14.79
CA PHE A 63 -0.03 0.51 14.44
C PHE A 63 0.60 0.41 13.04
N ILE A 64 -0.03 0.99 12.01
CA ILE A 64 0.49 0.99 10.64
C ILE A 64 1.88 1.64 10.60
N ARG A 65 2.05 2.79 11.28
CA ARG A 65 3.34 3.50 11.35
C ARG A 65 4.43 2.63 11.98
N ILE A 66 4.14 2.01 13.12
CA ILE A 66 5.11 1.16 13.84
C ILE A 66 5.44 -0.08 13.03
N PHE A 67 4.43 -0.75 12.47
CA PHE A 67 4.62 -1.92 11.63
C PHE A 67 5.49 -1.62 10.41
N LEU A 68 5.20 -0.52 9.70
CA LEU A 68 6.03 -0.05 8.60
C LEU A 68 7.46 0.25 9.07
N GLY A 69 7.61 0.90 10.23
CA GLY A 69 8.92 1.16 10.82
C GLY A 69 9.73 -0.11 11.08
N ILE A 70 9.10 -1.18 11.57
CA ILE A 70 9.75 -2.48 11.77
C ILE A 70 10.19 -3.08 10.42
N VAL A 71 9.36 -3.02 9.38
CA VAL A 71 9.72 -3.48 8.04
C VAL A 71 10.97 -2.75 7.52
N TRP A 72 11.01 -1.43 7.66
CA TRP A 72 12.16 -0.61 7.27
C TRP A 72 13.43 -0.90 8.09
N LEU A 73 13.30 -1.20 9.40
CA LEU A 73 14.43 -1.60 10.22
C LEU A 73 15.04 -2.93 9.76
N ILE A 74 14.19 -3.90 9.42
CA ILE A 74 14.63 -5.19 8.90
C ILE A 74 15.34 -5.00 7.56
N ASP A 75 14.72 -4.26 6.63
CA ASP A 75 15.31 -3.99 5.31
C ASP A 75 16.66 -3.27 5.41
N GLY A 76 16.73 -2.22 6.23
CA GLY A 76 17.98 -1.51 6.50
C GLY A 76 19.06 -2.36 7.14
N TYR A 77 18.68 -3.25 8.07
CA TYR A 77 19.61 -4.21 8.67
C TYR A 77 20.20 -5.16 7.61
N LEU A 78 19.38 -5.61 6.66
CA LEU A 78 19.84 -6.50 5.59
C LEU A 78 20.89 -5.84 4.69
N LYS A 79 20.95 -4.50 4.60
CA LYS A 79 22.01 -3.82 3.83
C LYS A 79 23.42 -4.01 4.39
N PHE A 80 23.54 -4.40 5.65
CA PHE A 80 24.82 -4.71 6.28
C PHE A 80 25.22 -6.19 6.15
N SER A 81 24.44 -6.97 5.38
CA SER A 81 24.75 -8.38 5.13
C SER A 81 26.05 -8.54 4.33
N PRO A 82 26.88 -9.55 4.66
CA PRO A 82 28.08 -9.85 3.88
C PRO A 82 27.75 -10.12 2.40
N GLY A 83 28.59 -9.62 1.48
CA GLY A 83 28.47 -9.85 0.04
C GLY A 83 27.48 -8.93 -0.71
N LEU A 84 26.63 -8.18 -0.02
CA LEU A 84 25.71 -7.26 -0.70
C LEU A 84 26.46 -6.18 -1.49
N VAL A 85 27.49 -5.59 -0.88
CA VAL A 85 28.34 -4.56 -1.50
C VAL A 85 28.95 -5.06 -2.81
N ASP A 86 29.42 -6.31 -2.83
CA ASP A 86 30.06 -6.91 -4.00
C ASP A 86 29.05 -7.18 -5.13
N SER A 87 27.82 -7.57 -4.77
CA SER A 87 26.74 -7.84 -5.74
C SER A 87 25.97 -6.60 -6.21
N PHE A 88 26.13 -5.46 -5.52
CA PHE A 88 25.30 -4.27 -5.76
C PHE A 88 25.48 -3.63 -7.15
N PRO A 89 26.71 -3.50 -7.70
CA PRO A 89 26.90 -2.98 -9.05
C PRO A 89 26.17 -3.81 -10.11
N ASP A 90 26.23 -5.14 -9.99
CA ASP A 90 25.54 -6.06 -10.89
C ASP A 90 24.02 -5.91 -10.78
N LEU A 91 23.50 -5.74 -9.56
CA LEU A 91 22.08 -5.51 -9.32
C LEU A 91 21.59 -4.26 -10.04
N VAL A 92 22.31 -3.13 -9.92
CA VAL A 92 21.94 -1.86 -10.56
C VAL A 92 22.10 -1.94 -12.08
N SER A 93 23.15 -2.59 -12.60
CA SER A 93 23.32 -2.77 -14.04
C SER A 93 22.17 -3.58 -14.64
N ARG A 94 21.78 -4.69 -14.00
CA ARG A 94 20.70 -5.56 -14.49
C ARG A 94 19.32 -4.91 -14.42
N ALA A 95 19.11 -3.93 -13.55
CA ALA A 95 17.87 -3.16 -13.51
C ALA A 95 17.59 -2.40 -14.83
N GLY A 96 18.65 -2.13 -15.62
CA GLY A 96 18.56 -1.53 -16.96
C GLY A 96 18.30 -2.53 -18.10
N ASP A 97 18.48 -3.83 -17.87
CA ASP A 97 18.33 -4.85 -18.90
C ASP A 97 16.87 -4.95 -19.35
N GLY A 98 16.64 -5.05 -20.66
CA GLY A 98 15.29 -5.15 -21.22
C GLY A 98 14.43 -3.88 -21.08
N GLN A 99 14.98 -2.79 -20.52
CA GLN A 99 14.28 -1.52 -20.42
C GLN A 99 14.19 -0.81 -21.77
N PRO A 100 13.14 0.01 -22.01
CA PRO A 100 13.04 0.85 -23.19
C PRO A 100 14.31 1.67 -23.45
N THR A 101 14.70 1.80 -24.72
CA THR A 101 15.96 2.46 -25.12
C THR A 101 16.08 3.89 -24.59
N TRP A 102 14.97 4.60 -24.43
CA TRP A 102 14.95 5.97 -23.91
C TRP A 102 15.31 6.07 -22.41
N LEU A 103 15.20 4.96 -21.64
CA LEU A 103 15.62 4.89 -20.24
C LEU A 103 17.08 4.48 -20.07
N GLN A 104 17.74 3.99 -21.12
CA GLN A 104 19.12 3.50 -21.03
C GLN A 104 20.11 4.56 -20.49
N PRO A 105 20.03 5.86 -20.85
CA PRO A 105 20.89 6.88 -20.25
C PRO A 105 20.77 7.00 -18.72
N TRP A 106 19.56 6.81 -18.18
CA TRP A 106 19.30 6.84 -16.74
C TRP A 106 20.00 5.68 -16.02
N PHE A 107 19.82 4.45 -16.51
CA PHE A 107 20.44 3.27 -15.92
C PHE A 107 21.95 3.26 -16.07
N ASN A 108 22.48 3.69 -17.23
CA ASN A 108 23.92 3.82 -17.44
C ASN A 108 24.55 4.84 -16.47
N PHE A 109 23.88 5.97 -16.23
CA PHE A 109 24.34 6.96 -15.26
C PHE A 109 24.40 6.36 -13.85
N TRP A 110 23.32 5.76 -13.37
CA TRP A 110 23.27 5.21 -12.01
C TRP A 110 24.17 4.00 -11.82
N SER A 111 24.29 3.13 -12.83
CA SER A 111 25.24 2.01 -12.79
C SER A 111 26.68 2.51 -12.65
N SER A 112 27.08 3.53 -13.42
CA SER A 112 28.41 4.12 -13.32
C SER A 112 28.66 4.79 -11.95
N VAL A 113 27.70 5.60 -11.49
CA VAL A 113 27.79 6.30 -10.20
C VAL A 113 27.90 5.31 -9.04
N THR A 114 27.04 4.30 -9.01
CA THR A 114 27.02 3.31 -7.91
C THR A 114 28.20 2.36 -7.94
N ALA A 115 28.69 1.98 -9.13
CA ALA A 115 29.88 1.14 -9.27
C ALA A 115 31.16 1.84 -8.78
N SER A 116 31.23 3.18 -8.84
CA SER A 116 32.41 3.92 -8.37
C SER A 116 32.71 3.73 -6.88
N ASN A 117 31.66 3.52 -6.06
CA ASN A 117 31.79 3.22 -4.65
C ASN A 117 30.53 2.53 -4.11
N ALA A 118 30.38 1.24 -4.41
CA ALA A 118 29.20 0.47 -4.00
C ALA A 118 28.98 0.48 -2.48
N ALA A 119 30.06 0.42 -1.69
CA ALA A 119 29.99 0.43 -0.23
C ALA A 119 29.33 1.71 0.30
N LEU A 120 29.68 2.88 -0.24
CA LEU A 120 29.08 4.15 0.14
C LEU A 120 27.56 4.12 -0.09
N PHE A 121 27.11 3.69 -1.27
CA PHE A 121 25.68 3.68 -1.59
C PHE A 121 24.91 2.66 -0.76
N VAL A 122 25.40 1.43 -0.65
CA VAL A 122 24.75 0.36 0.12
C VAL A 122 24.64 0.74 1.60
N TYR A 123 25.74 1.19 2.22
CA TYR A 123 25.71 1.52 3.65
C TYR A 123 24.97 2.83 3.92
N THR A 124 25.04 3.82 3.04
CA THR A 124 24.24 5.05 3.20
C THR A 124 22.75 4.72 3.11
N THR A 125 22.34 3.90 2.13
CA THR A 125 20.97 3.41 2.02
C THR A 125 20.54 2.66 3.29
N GLY A 126 21.35 1.73 3.78
CA GLY A 126 21.06 0.99 5.01
C GLY A 126 20.93 1.89 6.25
N VAL A 127 21.82 2.87 6.41
CA VAL A 127 21.75 3.84 7.52
C VAL A 127 20.48 4.69 7.41
N LEU A 128 20.10 5.14 6.21
CA LEU A 128 18.88 5.90 5.98
C LEU A 128 17.62 5.05 6.24
N GLU A 129 17.61 3.79 5.81
CA GLU A 129 16.52 2.84 6.05
C GLU A 129 16.32 2.58 7.54
N VAL A 130 17.42 2.34 8.28
CA VAL A 130 17.39 2.17 9.73
C VAL A 130 16.94 3.45 10.43
N ALA A 131 17.49 4.61 10.06
CA ALA A 131 17.12 5.90 10.66
C ALA A 131 15.63 6.21 10.44
N LEU A 132 15.11 5.94 9.24
CA LEU A 132 13.71 6.09 8.92
C LEU A 132 12.85 5.10 9.72
N GLY A 133 13.25 3.84 9.80
CA GLY A 133 12.57 2.82 10.60
C GLY A 133 12.48 3.21 12.08
N VAL A 134 13.57 3.68 12.69
CA VAL A 134 13.59 4.21 14.07
C VAL A 134 12.64 5.41 14.21
N ALA A 135 12.70 6.37 13.28
CA ALA A 135 11.83 7.54 13.32
C ALA A 135 10.34 7.16 13.25
N LEU A 136 9.98 6.14 12.47
CA LEU A 136 8.61 5.64 12.36
C LEU A 136 8.13 4.91 13.62
N VAL A 137 8.95 4.02 14.17
CA VAL A 137 8.61 3.29 15.41
C VAL A 137 8.38 4.28 16.54
N LEU A 138 9.29 5.24 16.72
CA LEU A 138 9.20 6.23 17.77
C LEU A 138 8.15 7.33 17.50
N GLY A 139 7.78 7.53 16.23
CA GLY A 139 6.97 8.68 15.82
C GLY A 139 7.72 10.00 16.04
N PHE A 140 8.96 10.06 15.58
CA PHE A 140 9.86 11.21 15.67
C PHE A 140 9.94 11.92 14.31
N MET A 141 9.79 13.26 14.30
CA MET A 141 9.80 14.10 13.10
C MET A 141 8.90 13.56 11.98
N ARG A 142 7.67 13.16 12.32
CA ARG A 142 6.78 12.37 11.44
C ARG A 142 6.61 12.97 10.05
N LYS A 143 6.48 14.30 9.94
CA LYS A 143 6.37 14.95 8.62
C LYS A 143 7.59 14.72 7.75
N ILE A 144 8.80 14.87 8.30
CA ILE A 144 10.03 14.61 7.56
C ILE A 144 10.17 13.11 7.29
N ALA A 145 9.88 12.25 8.26
CA ALA A 145 9.94 10.81 8.08
C ALA A 145 9.01 10.33 6.96
N TYR A 146 7.77 10.82 6.90
CA TYR A 146 6.82 10.39 5.87
C TYR A 146 7.19 10.93 4.49
N LEU A 147 7.53 12.22 4.37
CA LEU A 147 7.93 12.80 3.08
C LEU A 147 9.24 12.22 2.58
N GLY A 148 10.21 12.07 3.48
CA GLY A 148 11.48 11.41 3.21
C GLY A 148 11.27 9.96 2.79
N GLY A 149 10.39 9.23 3.48
CA GLY A 149 10.02 7.86 3.11
C GLY A 149 9.41 7.74 1.72
N ILE A 150 8.52 8.66 1.31
CA ILE A 150 7.99 8.70 -0.07
C ILE A 150 9.13 8.86 -1.07
N ILE A 151 9.95 9.90 -0.91
CA ILE A 151 11.02 10.23 -1.83
C ILE A 151 12.01 9.06 -1.91
N PHE A 152 12.42 8.54 -0.75
CA PHE A 152 13.42 7.48 -0.67
C PHE A 152 12.92 6.17 -1.26
N SER A 153 11.65 5.80 -1.03
CA SER A 153 11.04 4.64 -1.67
C SER A 153 11.01 4.78 -3.20
N LEU A 154 10.74 5.98 -3.72
CA LEU A 154 10.76 6.23 -5.17
C LEU A 154 12.18 6.17 -5.75
N PHE A 155 13.20 6.57 -4.99
CA PHE A 155 14.60 6.41 -5.41
C PHE A 155 15.00 4.93 -5.49
N ILE A 156 14.62 4.12 -4.49
CA ILE A 156 14.83 2.67 -4.51
C ILE A 156 14.08 2.03 -5.69
N TRP A 157 12.83 2.44 -5.91
CA TRP A 157 12.04 1.97 -7.03
C TRP A 157 12.66 2.30 -8.40
N ALA A 158 13.16 3.53 -8.57
CA ALA A 158 13.66 4.02 -9.85
C ALA A 158 15.07 3.54 -10.22
N ILE A 159 15.87 3.10 -9.24
CA ILE A 159 17.28 2.73 -9.45
C ILE A 159 17.46 1.21 -9.31
N PRO A 160 17.60 0.62 -8.10
CA PRO A 160 17.86 -0.81 -7.98
C PRO A 160 16.67 -1.69 -8.38
N GLU A 161 15.42 -1.22 -8.28
CA GLU A 161 14.24 -2.01 -8.72
C GLU A 161 13.89 -1.82 -10.20
N GLY A 162 14.57 -0.93 -10.93
CA GLY A 162 14.32 -0.74 -12.37
C GLY A 162 12.88 -0.38 -12.70
N PHE A 163 12.21 0.43 -11.89
CA PHE A 163 10.78 0.74 -12.00
C PHE A 163 9.86 -0.49 -11.92
N GLY A 164 10.32 -1.62 -11.36
CA GLY A 164 9.59 -2.91 -11.33
C GLY A 164 9.78 -3.77 -12.58
N GLY A 165 10.55 -3.29 -13.57
CA GLY A 165 10.80 -3.97 -14.84
C GLY A 165 12.06 -4.85 -14.88
N PRO A 166 12.38 -5.43 -16.05
CA PRO A 166 11.77 -5.16 -17.35
C PRO A 166 10.37 -5.78 -17.56
N TYR A 167 9.54 -5.06 -18.31
CA TYR A 167 8.17 -5.44 -18.60
C TYR A 167 8.08 -6.25 -19.91
N GLY A 168 7.93 -7.56 -19.79
CA GLY A 168 7.72 -8.48 -20.90
C GLY A 168 6.40 -9.27 -20.77
N PRO A 169 6.10 -10.19 -21.71
CA PRO A 169 4.97 -11.08 -21.60
C PRO A 169 5.02 -11.87 -20.28
N GLY A 170 4.02 -11.69 -19.42
CA GLY A 170 3.95 -12.33 -18.10
C GLY A 170 4.62 -11.58 -16.94
N SER A 171 5.25 -10.41 -17.19
CA SER A 171 5.70 -9.55 -16.09
C SER A 171 4.51 -8.99 -15.31
N THR A 172 4.48 -9.22 -14.00
CA THR A 172 3.42 -8.74 -13.10
C THR A 172 3.96 -7.90 -11.94
N ASP A 173 5.28 -7.83 -11.77
CA ASP A 173 5.90 -7.06 -10.70
C ASP A 173 5.92 -5.57 -11.05
N ILE A 174 5.56 -4.74 -10.08
CA ILE A 174 5.55 -3.28 -10.19
C ILE A 174 6.62 -2.65 -9.28
N GLY A 175 7.35 -3.46 -8.52
CA GLY A 175 8.33 -3.03 -7.52
C GLY A 175 7.73 -2.77 -6.13
N THR A 176 8.55 -2.90 -5.10
CA THR A 176 8.12 -2.70 -3.72
C THR A 176 8.17 -1.23 -3.30
N GLY A 177 9.09 -0.45 -3.86
CA GLY A 177 9.26 0.96 -3.52
C GLY A 177 8.03 1.80 -3.85
N ILE A 178 7.32 1.52 -4.95
CA ILE A 178 6.07 2.23 -5.28
C ILE A 178 4.99 1.93 -4.23
N ILE A 179 4.90 0.70 -3.73
CA ILE A 179 3.95 0.30 -2.69
C ILE A 179 4.25 1.05 -1.39
N TYR A 180 5.52 1.10 -0.96
CA TYR A 180 5.92 1.86 0.22
C TYR A 180 5.59 3.35 0.08
N SER A 181 5.81 3.95 -1.09
CA SER A 181 5.46 5.35 -1.35
C SER A 181 3.97 5.62 -1.12
N PHE A 182 3.08 4.72 -1.54
CA PHE A 182 1.64 4.84 -1.31
C PHE A 182 1.25 4.64 0.16
N VAL A 183 1.94 3.75 0.88
CA VAL A 183 1.71 3.57 2.32
C VAL A 183 2.12 4.84 3.07
N PHE A 184 3.28 5.44 2.75
CA PHE A 184 3.68 6.71 3.34
C PHE A 184 2.72 7.85 2.98
N LEU A 185 2.29 7.95 1.72
CA LEU A 185 1.29 8.93 1.30
C LEU A 185 -0.01 8.76 2.10
N SER A 186 -0.45 7.52 2.30
CA SER A 186 -1.62 7.21 3.13
C SER A 186 -1.41 7.67 4.58
N LEU A 187 -0.23 7.46 5.16
CA LEU A 187 0.12 7.97 6.49
C LEU A 187 0.10 9.50 6.55
N VAL A 188 0.55 10.20 5.51
CA VAL A 188 0.43 11.66 5.40
C VAL A 188 -1.03 12.08 5.42
N ILE A 189 -1.87 11.50 4.55
CA ILE A 189 -3.30 11.82 4.43
C ILE A 189 -4.03 11.58 5.76
N ILE A 190 -3.84 10.41 6.37
CA ILE A 190 -4.45 10.07 7.67
C ILE A 190 -3.97 11.03 8.76
N ASN A 191 -2.70 11.45 8.74
CA ASN A 191 -2.16 12.41 9.70
C ASN A 191 -2.80 13.80 9.55
N THR A 192 -2.98 14.26 8.31
CA THR A 192 -3.63 15.55 8.01
C THR A 192 -5.11 15.55 8.39
N ILE A 193 -5.84 14.43 8.18
CA ILE A 193 -7.28 14.34 8.47
C ILE A 193 -7.58 14.11 9.95
N SER A 194 -6.81 13.25 10.62
CA SER A 194 -7.12 12.80 12.00
C SER A 194 -6.41 13.61 13.10
N GLY A 195 -5.54 14.54 12.73
CA GLY A 195 -4.77 15.37 13.67
C GLY A 195 -3.65 14.62 14.41
N PRO A 196 -3.00 15.29 15.38
CA PRO A 196 -1.81 14.80 16.09
C PRO A 196 -2.05 13.45 16.78
N SER A 197 -1.20 12.44 16.53
CA SER A 197 -1.31 11.17 17.29
C SER A 197 -0.85 11.34 18.74
N LYS A 198 -1.64 10.86 19.70
CA LYS A 198 -1.27 10.84 21.12
C LYS A 198 -0.08 9.92 21.43
N TYR A 199 0.19 8.93 20.57
CA TYR A 199 1.24 7.92 20.74
C TYR A 199 2.43 8.18 19.79
N SER A 200 3.14 9.29 20.00
CA SER A 200 4.36 9.64 19.27
C SER A 200 5.30 10.45 20.15
N LEU A 201 6.61 10.27 20.00
CA LEU A 201 7.60 11.12 20.66
C LEU A 201 7.40 12.60 20.33
N ASP A 202 6.99 12.92 19.10
CA ASP A 202 6.65 14.29 18.70
C ASP A 202 5.63 14.95 19.64
N PHE A 203 4.62 14.20 20.11
CA PHE A 203 3.60 14.72 21.03
C PHE A 203 4.19 15.06 22.40
N LEU A 204 5.15 14.26 22.88
CA LEU A 204 5.85 14.52 24.14
C LEU A 204 6.80 15.72 24.01
N ILE A 205 7.48 15.85 22.87
CA ILE A 205 8.42 16.94 22.61
C ILE A 205 7.68 18.27 22.42
N GLU A 206 6.55 18.29 21.71
CA GLU A 206 5.73 19.48 21.50
C GLU A 206 5.19 20.07 22.80
N ARG A 207 4.93 19.23 23.81
CA ARG A 207 4.53 19.69 25.14
C ARG A 207 5.60 20.57 25.79
N LYS A 208 6.87 20.36 25.44
CA LYS A 208 8.02 21.13 25.95
C LYS A 208 8.48 22.23 24.98
N TYR A 209 8.43 22.01 23.67
CA TYR A 209 8.95 22.91 22.64
C TYR A 209 7.95 23.15 21.50
N ARG A 210 7.22 24.27 21.53
CA ARG A 210 6.18 24.61 20.52
C ARG A 210 6.71 24.78 19.08
N PHE A 211 7.99 25.09 18.89
CA PHE A 211 8.57 25.24 17.54
C PHE A 211 8.72 23.89 16.81
N TRP A 212 8.78 22.78 17.55
CA TRP A 212 8.94 21.42 17.02
C TRP A 212 7.80 21.02 16.08
N LYS A 213 6.62 21.64 16.26
CA LYS A 213 5.42 21.45 15.43
C LYS A 213 5.70 21.60 13.93
N ARG A 214 6.62 22.50 13.52
CA ARG A 214 6.95 22.73 12.09
C ARG A 214 7.56 21.50 11.40
N PHE A 215 8.29 20.70 12.17
CA PHE A 215 9.00 19.52 11.69
C PHE A 215 8.21 18.22 11.93
N ALA A 216 7.33 18.22 12.92
CA ALA A 216 6.53 17.06 13.30
C ALA A 216 5.17 16.99 12.59
N GLU A 217 4.54 18.13 12.31
CA GLU A 217 3.12 18.17 11.93
C GLU A 217 2.86 18.85 10.58
N PHE A 218 1.78 18.43 9.94
CA PHE A 218 1.24 19.04 8.73
C PHE A 218 0.11 20.01 9.14
N GLY A 219 0.48 21.24 9.54
CA GLY A 219 -0.47 22.32 9.89
C GLY A 219 -0.95 22.31 11.34
#